data_AF-A0A0R2HZA3-F1
#
_entry.id   AF-A0A0R2HZA3-F1
#
_cell.length_a   1.000
_cell.length_b   1.000
_cell.length_c   1.000
_cell.angle_alpha   90.00
_cell.angle_beta   90.00
_cell.angle_gamma   90.00
#
_symmetry.space_group_name_H-M   'P 1'
#
loop_
_entity.id
_entity.type
_entity.pdbx_description
1 polymer ?
#
loop_
_entity_poly.entity_id
_entity_poly.type
_entity_poly.pdbx_seq_one_letter_code
_entity_poly.pdbx_strand_id
1 'polypeptide(L)'
;MAKKAGGYWQAKYRWQAAGWSYEARWHERTPAARLVTWPSWRLDRVKAGKGFGPDAHARCEQSLVGDQWESTRRLRYCARRFEDGQASDQDVQWLLNAHYRSV
;
A
#
# COMPACT_ATOMS: atom_id res chain seq x y z
N MET A 1 -15.96 -7.55 8.78
CA MET A 1 -16.93 -6.50 8.44
C MET A 1 -16.20 -5.32 7.82
N ALA A 2 -16.63 -4.86 6.65
CA ALA A 2 -16.12 -3.63 6.05
C ALA A 2 -16.54 -2.43 6.93
N LYS A 3 -15.61 -1.52 7.23
CA LYS A 3 -15.87 -0.35 8.09
C LYS A 3 -15.90 0.90 7.21
N LYS A 4 -16.95 1.71 7.36
CA LYS A 4 -17.07 3.00 6.67
C LYS A 4 -16.09 3.99 7.31
N ALA A 5 -15.03 4.37 6.60
CA ALA A 5 -14.06 5.36 7.05
C ALA A 5 -14.14 6.57 6.11
N GLY A 6 -14.46 7.76 6.63
CA GLY A 6 -14.49 8.98 5.82
C GLY A 6 -15.50 8.99 4.65
N GLY A 7 -16.56 8.19 4.71
CA GLY A 7 -17.65 8.19 3.72
C GLY A 7 -17.61 7.10 2.65
N TYR A 8 -16.56 6.28 2.57
CA TYR A 8 -16.44 5.17 1.60
C TYR A 8 -16.23 3.81 2.29
N TRP A 9 -16.53 2.71 1.59
CA TRP A 9 -16.38 1.36 2.10
C TRP A 9 -14.94 0.85 2.02
N GLN A 10 -14.51 0.16 3.08
CA GLN A 10 -13.17 -0.44 3.13
C GLN A 10 -13.20 -1.80 3.82
N ALA A 11 -12.55 -2.81 3.22
CA ALA A 11 -12.31 -4.11 3.83
C ALA A 11 -10.82 -4.32 4.11
N LYS A 12 -10.50 -5.10 5.14
CA LYS A 12 -9.12 -5.44 5.53
C LYS A 12 -9.03 -6.91 5.88
N TYR A 13 -8.00 -7.57 5.38
CA TYR A 13 -7.61 -8.93 5.71
C TYR A 13 -6.16 -8.94 6.15
N ARG A 14 -5.86 -9.60 7.25
CA ARG A 14 -4.51 -9.68 7.83
C ARG A 14 -4.15 -11.13 8.09
N TRP A 15 -2.92 -11.50 7.79
CA TRP A 15 -2.37 -12.83 8.08
C TRP A 15 -0.87 -12.74 8.29
N GLN A 16 -0.27 -13.82 8.81
CA GLN A 16 1.16 -13.94 8.98
C GLN A 16 1.68 -15.12 8.17
N ALA A 17 2.79 -14.94 7.46
CA ALA A 17 3.46 -16.00 6.72
C ALA A 17 4.95 -15.69 6.55
N ALA A 18 5.81 -16.71 6.63
CA ALA A 18 7.26 -16.58 6.39
C ALA A 18 7.95 -15.44 7.18
N GLY A 19 7.52 -15.17 8.43
CA GLY A 19 8.06 -14.10 9.26
C GLY A 19 7.60 -12.68 8.88
N TRP A 20 6.63 -12.55 7.99
CA TRP A 20 6.00 -11.30 7.59
C TRP A 20 4.55 -11.23 8.09
N SER A 21 4.11 -10.03 8.44
CA SER A 21 2.70 -9.69 8.64
C SER A 21 2.16 -9.03 7.38
N TYR A 22 1.14 -9.60 6.77
CA TYR A 22 0.50 -9.12 5.54
C TYR A 22 -0.80 -8.40 5.84
N GLU A 23 -1.14 -7.38 5.05
CA GLU A 23 -2.44 -6.73 5.03
C GLU A 23 -2.90 -6.54 3.58
N ALA A 24 -4.02 -7.19 3.21
CA ALA A 24 -4.76 -6.87 2.00
C ALA A 24 -5.90 -5.90 2.36
N ARG A 25 -5.94 -4.78 1.66
CA ARG A 25 -6.88 -3.69 1.93
C ARG A 25 -7.65 -3.35 0.66
N TRP A 26 -8.95 -3.56 0.68
CA TRP A 26 -9.84 -3.13 -0.39
C TRP A 26 -10.42 -1.77 -0.07
N HIS A 27 -10.47 -0.91 -1.08
CA HIS A 27 -11.08 0.40 -1.04
C HIS A 27 -12.16 0.49 -2.12
N GLU A 28 -13.35 0.93 -1.74
CA GLU A 28 -14.30 1.50 -2.69
C GLU A 28 -13.73 2.80 -3.27
N ARG A 29 -14.18 3.17 -4.48
CA ARG A 29 -13.90 4.49 -5.05
C ARG A 29 -14.24 5.57 -4.03
N THR A 30 -13.26 6.37 -3.63
CA THR A 30 -13.53 7.55 -2.80
C THR A 30 -13.96 8.71 -3.72
N PRO A 31 -14.97 9.51 -3.32
CA PRO A 31 -15.44 10.61 -4.16
C PRO A 31 -14.34 11.63 -4.53
N ALA A 32 -13.35 11.81 -3.65
CA ALA A 32 -12.24 12.76 -3.83
C ALA A 32 -10.95 12.11 -4.38
N ALA A 33 -10.94 10.80 -4.69
CA ALA A 33 -9.76 10.18 -5.28
C ALA A 33 -9.48 10.78 -6.66
N ARG A 34 -8.30 11.38 -6.82
CA ARG A 34 -7.86 11.98 -8.09
C ARG A 34 -7.15 10.98 -9.00
N LEU A 35 -6.57 9.93 -8.43
CA LEU A 35 -5.73 8.98 -9.15
C LEU A 35 -6.43 7.64 -9.35
N VAL A 36 -6.68 6.92 -8.26
CA VAL A 36 -7.34 5.61 -8.29
C VAL A 36 -8.85 5.82 -8.14
N THR A 37 -9.52 6.04 -9.27
CA THR A 37 -10.96 6.37 -9.34
C THR A 37 -11.86 5.14 -9.41
N TRP A 38 -11.32 3.96 -9.11
CA TRP A 38 -12.03 2.67 -9.15
C TRP A 38 -11.85 1.89 -7.85
N PRO A 39 -12.75 0.94 -7.54
CA PRO A 39 -12.56 0.03 -6.42
C PRO A 39 -11.29 -0.80 -6.61
N SER A 40 -10.42 -0.83 -5.60
CA SER A 40 -9.10 -1.47 -5.72
C SER A 40 -8.63 -2.15 -4.45
N TRP A 41 -7.79 -3.16 -4.64
CA TRP A 41 -7.01 -3.80 -3.61
C TRP A 41 -5.60 -3.23 -3.56
N ARG A 42 -5.09 -3.08 -2.34
CA ARG A 42 -3.69 -2.85 -2.06
C ARG A 42 -3.18 -3.93 -1.13
N LEU A 43 -1.97 -4.42 -1.39
CA LEU A 43 -1.32 -5.43 -0.56
C LEU A 43 -0.04 -4.87 0.05
N ASP A 44 0.03 -4.88 1.38
CA ASP A 44 1.20 -4.47 2.15
C ASP A 44 1.73 -5.65 2.98
N ARG A 45 3.03 -5.65 3.28
CA ARG A 45 3.65 -6.58 4.23
C ARG A 45 4.68 -5.87 5.12
N VAL A 46 4.83 -6.37 6.34
CA VAL A 46 5.75 -5.83 7.33
C VAL A 46 6.58 -6.94 7.96
N LYS A 47 7.89 -6.77 7.98
CA LYS A 47 8.81 -7.56 8.79
C LYS A 47 9.19 -6.73 10.00
N ALA A 48 8.91 -7.27 11.19
CA ALA A 48 9.28 -6.61 12.44
C ALA A 48 10.81 -6.48 12.52
N GLY A 49 11.30 -5.37 13.06
CA GLY A 49 12.73 -5.23 13.29
C GLY A 49 13.21 -6.09 14.45
N LYS A 50 14.47 -6.53 14.39
CA LYS A 50 15.19 -7.22 15.46
C LYS A 50 16.35 -6.34 15.91
N GLY A 51 16.33 -5.87 17.15
CA GLY A 51 17.27 -4.85 17.64
C GLY A 51 18.66 -5.35 18.05
N PHE A 52 18.85 -6.66 18.21
CA PHE A 52 20.11 -7.25 18.66
C PHE A 52 20.30 -8.70 18.18
N GLY A 53 21.53 -9.20 18.24
CA GLY A 53 21.92 -10.55 17.83
C GLY A 53 22.33 -10.67 16.36
N PRO A 54 22.71 -11.88 15.90
CA PRO A 54 23.29 -12.10 14.58
C PRO A 54 22.35 -11.77 13.40
N ASP A 55 21.04 -11.78 13.61
CA ASP A 55 20.03 -11.42 12.59
C ASP A 55 19.39 -10.05 12.86
N ALA A 56 20.08 -9.15 13.56
CA ALA A 56 19.56 -7.80 13.82
C ALA A 56 19.26 -7.09 12.49
N HIS A 57 18.06 -6.53 12.38
CA HIS A 57 17.61 -5.82 11.19
C HIS A 57 16.56 -4.77 11.55
N ALA A 58 16.53 -3.69 10.79
CA ALA A 58 15.49 -2.69 10.91
C ALA A 58 14.12 -3.25 10.47
N ARG A 59 13.05 -2.65 10.99
CA ARG A 59 11.69 -2.91 10.50
C ARG A 59 11.60 -2.61 9.01
N CYS A 60 11.03 -3.54 8.24
CA CYS A 60 10.84 -3.39 6.81
C CYS A 60 9.34 -3.33 6.49
N GLU A 61 8.90 -2.28 5.79
CA GLU A 61 7.53 -2.14 5.29
C GLU A 61 7.54 -2.12 3.77
N GLN A 62 6.76 -3.00 3.15
CA GLN A 62 6.68 -3.13 1.71
C GLN A 62 5.24 -3.15 1.21
N SER A 63 5.03 -2.66 0.00
CA SER A 63 3.78 -2.68 -0.74
C SER A 63 4.02 -3.44 -2.05
N LEU A 64 3.08 -4.27 -2.47
CA LEU A 64 3.15 -4.93 -3.76
C LEU A 64 2.84 -3.91 -4.86
N VAL A 65 3.75 -3.74 -5.81
CA VAL A 65 3.65 -2.82 -6.94
C VAL A 65 3.93 -3.63 -8.21
N GLY A 66 2.91 -3.82 -9.05
CA GLY A 66 3.02 -4.72 -10.19
C GLY A 66 3.18 -6.18 -9.74
N ASP A 67 4.38 -6.71 -9.82
CA ASP A 67 4.75 -8.06 -9.37
C ASP A 67 5.86 -8.04 -8.30
N GLN A 68 6.28 -6.86 -7.84
CA GLN A 68 7.42 -6.69 -6.94
C GLN A 68 7.05 -6.07 -5.61
N TRP A 69 7.77 -6.49 -4.56
CA TRP A 69 7.64 -5.93 -3.23
C TRP A 69 8.54 -4.72 -3.05
N GLU A 70 7.91 -3.56 -3.01
CA GLU A 70 8.59 -2.27 -3.02
C GLU A 70 8.46 -1.56 -1.69
N SER A 71 9.41 -0.69 -1.37
CA SER A 71 9.36 0.03 -0.09
C SER A 71 8.09 0.87 0.02
N THR A 72 7.30 0.66 1.07
CA THR A 72 6.12 1.49 1.34
C THR A 72 6.49 2.96 1.52
N ARG A 73 7.72 3.26 1.97
CA ARG A 73 8.24 4.63 2.06
C ARG A 73 8.30 5.32 0.69
N ARG A 74 8.77 4.62 -0.35
CA ARG A 74 8.80 5.13 -1.72
C ARG A 74 7.39 5.41 -2.23
N LEU A 75 6.47 4.47 -2.00
CA LEU A 75 5.06 4.66 -2.39
C LEU A 75 4.42 5.88 -1.70
N ARG A 76 4.67 6.09 -0.41
CA ARG A 76 4.22 7.29 0.32
C ARG A 76 4.86 8.57 -0.22
N TYR A 77 6.13 8.52 -0.60
CA TYR A 77 6.82 9.64 -1.23
C TYR A 77 6.20 10.02 -2.58
N CYS A 78 5.97 9.05 -3.46
CA CYS A 78 5.27 9.26 -4.75
C CYS A 78 3.86 9.84 -4.54
N ALA A 79 3.11 9.29 -3.59
CA ALA A 79 1.77 9.80 -3.25
C ALA A 79 1.82 11.25 -2.78
N ARG A 80 2.80 11.61 -1.95
CA ARG A 80 2.97 13.00 -1.50
C ARG A 80 3.30 13.94 -2.66
N ARG A 81 4.22 13.55 -3.54
CA ARG A 81 4.53 14.32 -4.75
C ARG A 81 3.30 14.51 -5.64
N PHE A 82 2.47 13.48 -5.77
CA PHE A 82 1.24 13.57 -6.55
C PHE A 82 0.26 14.59 -5.97
N GLU A 83 0.03 14.55 -4.65
CA GLU A 83 -0.82 15.52 -3.98
C GLU A 83 -0.28 16.95 -4.08
N ASP A 84 1.04 17.12 -4.02
CA ASP A 84 1.72 18.41 -4.17
C ASP A 84 1.82 18.88 -5.65
N GLY A 85 1.32 18.10 -6.62
CA GLY A 85 1.36 18.42 -8.05
C GLY A 85 2.75 18.29 -8.71
N GLN A 86 3.65 17.54 -8.08
CA GLN A 86 5.06 17.35 -8.48
C GLN A 86 5.38 15.92 -8.92
N ALA A 87 4.39 15.02 -8.98
CA ALA A 87 4.63 13.65 -9.42
C ALA A 87 5.08 13.60 -10.88
N SER A 88 6.11 12.80 -11.14
CA SER A 88 6.46 12.37 -12.50
C SER A 88 5.49 11.30 -12.99
N ASP A 89 5.49 11.04 -14.30
CA ASP A 89 4.71 9.93 -14.88
C ASP A 89 5.08 8.58 -14.26
N GLN A 90 6.36 8.41 -13.91
CA GLN A 90 6.84 7.22 -13.23
C GLN A 90 6.26 7.10 -11.82
N ASP A 91 6.12 8.21 -11.07
CA ASP A 91 5.47 8.21 -9.75
C ASP A 91 3.99 7.83 -9.88
N VAL A 92 3.31 8.37 -10.88
CA VAL A 92 1.89 8.07 -11.19
C VAL A 92 1.73 6.60 -11.53
N GLN A 93 2.53 6.06 -12.45
CA GLN A 93 2.48 4.65 -12.82
C GLN A 93 2.78 3.73 -11.64
N TRP A 94 3.73 4.11 -10.80
CA TRP A 94 4.07 3.35 -9.59
C TRP A 94 2.90 3.29 -8.61
N LEU A 95 2.20 4.41 -8.41
CA LEU A 95 1.00 4.47 -7.59
C LEU A 95 -0.13 3.62 -8.17
N LEU A 96 -0.36 3.67 -9.49
CA LEU A 96 -1.37 2.85 -10.17
C LEU A 96 -1.07 1.36 -10.03
N ASN A 97 0.18 0.96 -10.22
CA ASN A 97 0.64 -0.43 -10.11
C ASN A 97 0.53 -0.98 -8.67
N ALA A 98 0.43 -0.11 -7.66
CA ALA A 98 0.19 -0.51 -6.28
C ALA A 98 -1.29 -0.82 -5.98
N HIS A 99 -2.19 -0.58 -6.94
CA HIS A 99 -3.64 -0.69 -6.79
C HIS A 99 -4.25 -1.65 -7.83
N TYR A 100 -4.54 -2.87 -7.41
CA TYR A 100 -5.18 -3.87 -8.26
C TYR A 100 -6.67 -3.58 -8.38
N ARG A 101 -7.15 -3.39 -9.61
CA ARG A 101 -8.57 -3.15 -9.86
C ARG A 101 -9.41 -4.34 -9.40
N SER A 102 -10.46 -4.07 -8.64
CA SER A 102 -11.52 -5.04 -8.39
C SER A 102 -12.42 -5.08 -9.61
N VAL A 103 -12.62 -6.26 -10.17
CA VAL A 103 -13.70 -6.55 -11.13
C VAL A 103 -15.04 -6.62 -10.43
#